data_AF-A0A284SBB2-F1
#
_entry.id   AF-A0A284SBB2-F1
#
_cell.length_a   1.000
_cell.length_b   1.000
_cell.length_c   1.000
_cell.angle_alpha   90.00
_cell.angle_beta   90.00
_cell.angle_gamma   90.00
#
_symmetry.space_group_name_H-M   'P 1'
#
loop_
_entity.id
_entity.type
_entity.pdbx_description
1 polymer ?
#
loop_
_entity_poly.entity_id
_entity_poly.type
_entity_poly.pdbx_seq_one_letter_code
_entity_poly.pdbx_strand_id
1 'polypeptide(L)'
;MTTSDRSLRFEPSSLDLTVSAGLNLNQLTKSLLEVYANVLAVAIEEQCPPSQIEDLKMKMLQVATKNELTVFSSKLNLPTVDPETERVNLISEAMWFIFKHDHSVPVHTAEWANHILALASHMTPMEIAEFKSQCNPVVWAALVFSNIRKTSTHVLMDLTIGKVKIVDWDLFPSPCITKCSNCKQKCHECQLQALGIQKCRECALFQLSCPKPKHILNTAPSLQEVDHPLDKKWKRMDETVMMWQLDMLKNDIEALRITIELNTATYKKLKSAFE
;
A
#
# COMPACT_ATOMS: atom_id res chain seq x y z
N MET A 1 -18.89 -20.93 33.83
CA MET A 1 -18.13 -19.69 34.12
C MET A 1 -18.69 -18.61 33.22
N THR A 2 -19.45 -17.67 33.79
CA THR A 2 -19.98 -16.52 33.05
C THR A 2 -18.86 -15.50 32.88
N THR A 3 -18.29 -15.42 31.68
CA THR A 3 -17.43 -14.31 31.28
C THR A 3 -18.29 -13.05 31.32
N SER A 4 -18.19 -12.31 32.43
CA SER A 4 -18.80 -10.99 32.54
C SER A 4 -18.05 -10.07 31.59
N ASP A 5 -18.62 -9.81 30.41
CA ASP A 5 -18.12 -8.78 29.51
C ASP A 5 -18.02 -7.47 30.29
N ARG A 6 -16.81 -6.93 30.37
CA ARG A 6 -16.55 -5.66 31.03
C ARG A 6 -16.88 -4.56 30.02
N SER A 7 -18.09 -4.02 30.12
CA SER A 7 -18.44 -2.79 29.43
C SER A 7 -17.92 -1.58 30.22
N LEU A 8 -17.26 -0.66 29.50
CA LEU A 8 -16.78 0.61 30.03
C LEU A 8 -17.54 1.73 29.33
N ARG A 9 -18.07 2.66 30.12
CA ARG A 9 -18.69 3.89 29.61
C ARG A 9 -17.68 5.02 29.61
N PHE A 10 -17.69 5.79 28.54
CA PHE A 10 -16.79 6.91 28.34
C PHE A 10 -17.57 8.22 28.48
N GLU A 11 -16.97 9.21 29.13
CA GLU A 11 -17.47 10.59 29.08
C GLU A 11 -17.05 11.23 27.75
N PRO A 12 -17.90 12.10 27.16
CA PRO A 12 -19.11 12.68 27.75
C PRO A 12 -20.38 11.84 27.51
N SER A 13 -21.32 11.90 28.46
CA SER A 13 -22.62 11.21 28.41
C SER A 13 -23.51 11.66 27.24
N SER A 14 -23.17 12.79 26.60
CA SER A 14 -23.81 13.27 25.39
C SER A 14 -23.72 12.28 24.24
N LEU A 15 -22.68 11.44 24.17
CA LEU A 15 -22.47 10.46 23.11
C LEU A 15 -22.95 9.04 23.44
N ASP A 16 -23.25 8.75 24.70
CA ASP A 16 -23.62 7.41 25.20
C ASP A 16 -22.71 6.28 24.67
N LEU A 17 -21.39 6.51 24.71
CA LEU A 17 -20.39 5.58 24.20
C LEU A 17 -20.12 4.47 25.22
N THR A 18 -20.36 3.24 24.80
CA THR A 18 -20.04 2.01 25.54
C THR A 18 -19.02 1.20 24.76
N VAL A 19 -17.90 0.87 25.40
CA VAL A 19 -16.87 0.02 24.82
C VAL A 19 -16.88 -1.32 25.54
N SER A 20 -17.03 -2.42 24.80
CA SER A 20 -16.81 -3.76 25.33
C SER A 20 -15.39 -4.19 24.99
N ALA A 21 -14.64 -4.57 26.02
CA ALA A 21 -13.26 -5.05 25.89
C ALA A 21 -13.16 -6.51 26.35
N GLY A 22 -12.27 -7.28 25.73
CA GLY A 22 -11.77 -8.53 26.27
C GLY A 22 -10.99 -8.34 27.59
N LEU A 23 -10.29 -9.38 28.04
CA LEU A 23 -9.76 -9.46 29.42
C LEU A 23 -8.76 -8.37 29.84
N ASN A 24 -8.22 -7.52 28.95
CA ASN A 24 -7.29 -6.44 29.33
C ASN A 24 -7.34 -5.23 28.39
N LEU A 25 -8.10 -4.18 28.74
CA LEU A 25 -7.96 -2.87 28.11
C LEU A 25 -6.74 -2.14 28.66
N ASN A 26 -5.77 -1.81 27.81
CA ASN A 26 -4.63 -0.97 28.20
C ASN A 26 -5.10 0.45 28.58
N GLN A 27 -4.57 1.00 29.67
CA GLN A 27 -4.83 2.37 30.13
C GLN A 27 -4.59 3.41 29.03
N LEU A 28 -3.57 3.22 28.18
CA LEU A 28 -3.30 4.12 27.06
C LEU A 28 -4.45 4.11 26.04
N THR A 29 -4.93 2.93 25.66
CA THR A 29 -6.06 2.77 24.74
C THR A 29 -7.33 3.38 25.31
N LYS A 30 -7.56 3.21 26.60
CA LYS A 30 -8.66 3.87 27.32
C LYS A 30 -8.54 5.41 27.21
N SER A 31 -7.41 5.99 27.59
CA SER A 31 -7.22 7.44 27.52
C SER A 31 -7.34 7.98 26.10
N LEU A 32 -6.89 7.22 25.09
CA LEU A 32 -7.01 7.63 23.70
C LEU A 32 -8.47 7.63 23.23
N LEU A 33 -9.26 6.62 23.60
CA LEU A 33 -10.70 6.58 23.30
C LEU A 33 -11.46 7.69 24.03
N GLU A 34 -11.09 8.03 25.28
CA GLU A 34 -11.64 9.19 26.00
C GLU A 34 -11.36 10.50 25.24
N VAL A 35 -10.15 10.68 24.72
CA VAL A 35 -9.82 11.88 23.92
C VAL A 35 -10.67 11.95 22.66
N TYR A 36 -10.79 10.85 21.90
CA TYR A 36 -11.64 10.83 20.71
C TYR A 36 -13.12 11.08 21.03
N ALA A 37 -13.65 10.48 22.09
CA ALA A 37 -15.03 10.71 22.54
C ALA A 37 -15.26 12.19 22.87
N ASN A 38 -14.36 12.82 23.61
CA ASN A 38 -14.46 14.24 23.96
C ASN A 38 -14.38 15.14 22.72
N VAL A 39 -13.41 14.91 21.83
CA VAL A 39 -13.25 15.70 20.59
C VAL A 39 -14.46 15.53 19.68
N LEU A 40 -15.01 14.32 19.57
CA LEU A 40 -16.21 14.06 18.77
C LEU A 40 -17.43 14.79 19.34
N ALA A 41 -17.59 14.82 20.67
CA ALA A 41 -18.68 15.53 21.32
C ALA A 41 -18.62 17.02 21.05
N VAL A 42 -17.44 17.62 21.20
CA VAL A 42 -17.20 19.04 20.88
C VAL A 42 -17.50 19.32 19.40
N ALA A 43 -17.00 18.49 18.49
CA ALA A 43 -17.23 18.67 17.06
C ALA A 43 -18.72 18.60 16.66
N ILE A 44 -19.50 17.77 17.36
CA ILE A 44 -20.96 17.67 17.16
C ILE A 44 -21.66 18.90 17.73
N GLU A 45 -21.30 19.34 18.94
CA GLU A 45 -21.88 20.53 19.57
C GLU A 45 -21.59 21.81 18.78
N GLU A 46 -20.38 21.93 18.24
CA GLU A 46 -19.95 23.06 17.40
C GLU A 46 -20.43 22.97 15.94
N GLN A 47 -21.15 21.91 15.57
CA GLN A 47 -21.66 21.69 14.21
C GLN A 47 -20.55 21.72 13.15
N CYS A 48 -19.41 21.10 13.43
CA CYS A 48 -18.33 20.94 12.47
C CYS A 48 -18.81 20.26 11.17
N PRO A 49 -18.11 20.44 10.03
CA PRO A 49 -18.45 19.79 8.78
C PRO A 49 -18.63 18.27 8.93
N PRO A 50 -19.66 17.66 8.31
CA PRO A 50 -19.95 16.23 8.46
C PRO A 50 -18.76 15.31 8.13
N SER A 51 -17.92 15.70 7.18
CA SER A 51 -16.71 14.96 6.81
C SER A 51 -15.67 14.89 7.93
N GLN A 52 -15.54 15.94 8.75
CA GLN A 52 -14.62 15.95 9.89
C GLN A 52 -15.13 15.06 11.03
N ILE A 53 -16.45 15.10 11.29
CA ILE A 53 -17.08 14.24 12.28
C ILE A 53 -16.92 12.77 11.86
N GLU A 54 -17.10 12.46 10.58
CA GLU A 54 -16.94 11.08 10.08
C GLU A 54 -15.48 10.60 10.15
N ASP A 55 -14.50 11.45 9.81
CA ASP A 55 -13.07 11.13 9.98
C ASP A 55 -12.72 10.83 11.45
N LEU A 56 -13.26 11.61 12.40
CA LEU A 56 -13.07 11.35 13.83
C LEU A 56 -13.70 10.03 14.28
N LYS A 57 -14.90 9.70 13.80
CA LYS A 57 -15.52 8.39 14.08
C LYS A 57 -14.66 7.25 13.56
N MET A 58 -14.17 7.37 12.32
CA MET A 58 -13.33 6.34 11.71
C MET A 58 -12.01 6.15 12.48
N LYS A 59 -11.36 7.23 12.89
CA LYS A 59 -10.13 7.15 13.72
C LYS A 59 -10.38 6.51 15.08
N MET A 60 -11.50 6.86 15.74
CA MET A 60 -11.88 6.24 17.00
C MET A 60 -12.14 4.72 16.83
N LEU A 61 -12.86 4.34 15.77
CA LEU A 61 -13.13 2.94 15.44
C LEU A 61 -11.85 2.18 15.09
N GLN A 62 -10.93 2.76 14.32
CA GLN A 62 -9.62 2.14 14.03
C GLN A 62 -8.80 1.87 15.30
N VAL A 63 -8.79 2.81 16.25
CA VAL A 63 -8.15 2.61 17.55
C VAL A 63 -8.80 1.46 18.30
N ALA A 64 -10.14 1.37 18.27
CA ALA A 64 -10.86 0.28 18.91
C ALA A 64 -10.57 -1.08 18.25
N THR A 65 -10.70 -1.19 16.92
CA THR A 65 -10.46 -2.42 16.16
C THR A 65 -9.03 -2.93 16.36
N LYS A 66 -8.02 -2.05 16.28
CA LYS A 66 -6.61 -2.41 16.51
C LYS A 66 -6.34 -3.01 17.89
N ASN A 67 -7.21 -2.73 18.87
CA ASN A 67 -7.10 -3.23 20.23
C ASN A 67 -8.18 -4.28 20.56
N GLU A 68 -8.84 -4.85 19.55
CA GLU A 68 -9.88 -5.86 19.71
C GLU A 68 -11.05 -5.39 20.59
N LEU A 69 -11.45 -4.13 20.42
CA LEU A 69 -12.53 -3.48 21.16
C LEU A 69 -13.74 -3.25 20.26
N THR A 70 -14.93 -3.45 20.82
CA THR A 70 -16.17 -3.09 20.14
C THR A 70 -16.74 -1.82 20.76
N VAL A 71 -16.99 -0.81 19.93
CA VAL A 71 -17.58 0.46 20.36
C VAL A 71 -19.03 0.50 19.93
N PHE A 72 -19.90 0.82 20.88
CA PHE A 72 -21.32 1.00 20.68
C PHE A 72 -21.72 2.41 21.12
N SER A 73 -22.60 3.04 20.35
CA SER A 73 -23.28 4.28 20.76
C SER A 73 -24.73 4.21 20.31
N SER A 74 -25.64 4.63 21.19
CA SER A 74 -27.06 4.75 20.85
C SER A 74 -27.40 6.05 20.11
N LYS A 75 -26.47 7.02 20.11
CA LYS A 75 -26.67 8.38 19.60
C LYS A 75 -25.83 8.69 18.36
N LEU A 76 -24.76 7.94 18.15
CA LEU A 76 -23.91 8.04 16.98
C LEU A 76 -24.25 6.89 16.03
N ASN A 77 -24.55 7.25 14.78
CA ASN A 77 -24.46 6.31 13.68
C ASN A 77 -22.97 6.02 13.46
N LEU A 78 -22.45 5.03 14.17
CA LEU A 78 -21.13 4.47 13.92
C LEU A 78 -21.25 3.57 12.69
N PRO A 79 -20.38 3.74 11.68
CA PRO A 79 -20.35 2.81 10.57
C PRO A 79 -20.10 1.40 11.13
N THR A 80 -20.92 0.44 10.70
CA THR A 80 -20.65 -0.96 10.96
C THR A 80 -19.34 -1.28 10.23
N VAL A 81 -18.24 -1.31 10.97
CA VAL A 81 -16.97 -1.81 10.45
C VAL A 81 -17.20 -3.29 10.26
N ASP A 82 -17.66 -3.67 9.07
CA ASP A 82 -17.58 -5.05 8.65
C ASP A 82 -16.09 -5.40 8.62
N PRO A 83 -15.62 -6.30 9.50
CA PRO A 83 -14.21 -6.69 9.53
C PRO A 83 -13.73 -7.28 8.19
N GLU A 84 -14.63 -7.68 7.30
CA GLU A 84 -14.29 -8.08 5.92
C GLU A 84 -14.16 -6.88 4.95
N THR A 85 -14.80 -5.74 5.25
CA THR A 85 -14.78 -4.52 4.43
C THR A 85 -13.63 -3.58 4.81
N GLU A 86 -13.03 -3.74 6.00
CA GLU A 86 -11.69 -3.22 6.29
C GLU A 86 -10.64 -4.09 5.58
N ARG A 87 -10.74 -4.20 4.24
CA ARG A 87 -9.56 -4.49 3.43
C ARG A 87 -8.60 -3.35 3.70
N VAL A 88 -7.75 -3.56 4.71
CA VAL A 88 -6.56 -2.75 4.95
C VAL A 88 -6.00 -2.47 3.58
N ASN A 89 -5.91 -1.20 3.19
CA ASN A 89 -5.36 -0.85 1.90
C ASN A 89 -3.89 -1.30 1.93
N LEU A 90 -3.67 -2.54 1.46
CA LEU A 90 -2.39 -3.23 1.56
C LEU A 90 -1.31 -2.43 0.85
N ILE A 91 -1.70 -1.69 -0.20
CA ILE A 91 -0.81 -0.78 -0.93
C ILE A 91 -0.37 0.34 0.01
N SER A 92 -1.31 1.03 0.67
CA SER A 92 -1.00 2.09 1.64
C SER A 92 -0.15 1.58 2.80
N GLU A 93 -0.41 0.37 3.31
CA GLU A 93 0.39 -0.23 4.38
C GLU A 93 1.81 -0.56 3.92
N ALA A 94 1.95 -1.21 2.75
CA ALA A 94 3.25 -1.51 2.15
C ALA A 94 4.03 -0.23 1.84
N MET A 95 3.36 0.78 1.28
CA MET A 95 3.95 2.08 0.97
C MET A 95 4.36 2.82 2.24
N TRP A 96 3.54 2.83 3.29
CA TRP A 96 3.91 3.40 4.60
C TRP A 96 5.20 2.77 5.14
N PHE A 97 5.32 1.44 5.03
CA PHE A 97 6.52 0.73 5.45
C PHE A 97 7.76 1.12 4.61
N ILE A 98 7.60 1.36 3.31
CA ILE A 98 8.66 1.88 2.43
C ILE A 98 9.04 3.33 2.80
N PHE A 99 8.05 4.19 3.03
CA PHE A 99 8.24 5.61 3.39
C PHE A 99 8.98 5.78 4.70
N LYS A 100 8.74 4.89 5.68
CA LYS A 100 9.45 4.89 6.97
C LYS A 100 10.97 4.77 6.81
N HIS A 101 11.42 4.25 5.68
CA HIS A 101 12.83 4.09 5.32
C HIS A 101 13.28 5.06 4.21
N ASP A 102 12.58 6.18 3.99
CA ASP A 102 12.94 7.23 3.02
C ASP A 102 13.12 6.70 1.58
N HIS A 103 12.26 5.75 1.18
CA HIS A 103 12.37 5.03 -0.10
C HIS A 103 13.72 4.32 -0.34
N SER A 104 14.53 4.18 0.69
CA SER A 104 15.80 3.47 0.62
C SER A 104 15.62 2.01 1.05
N VAL A 105 16.43 1.14 0.46
CA VAL A 105 16.47 -0.28 0.83
C VAL A 105 17.37 -0.41 2.07
N PRO A 106 16.84 -0.82 3.25
CA PRO A 106 17.64 -0.87 4.47
C PRO A 106 18.77 -1.91 4.42
N VAL A 107 19.80 -1.75 5.25
CA VAL A 107 20.93 -2.70 5.34
C VAL A 107 20.46 -4.12 5.74
N HIS A 108 19.43 -4.22 6.58
CA HIS A 108 18.77 -5.48 6.95
C HIS A 108 17.62 -5.82 5.98
N THR A 109 17.97 -6.04 4.71
CA THR A 109 17.03 -6.18 3.59
C THR A 109 16.01 -7.30 3.74
N ALA A 110 16.36 -8.40 4.41
CA ALA A 110 15.55 -9.61 4.43
C ALA A 110 14.23 -9.44 5.21
N GLU A 111 14.27 -8.91 6.42
CA GLU A 111 13.05 -8.71 7.24
C GLU A 111 12.15 -7.66 6.61
N TRP A 112 12.76 -6.56 6.14
CA TRP A 112 12.05 -5.48 5.47
C TRP A 112 11.32 -5.99 4.21
N ALA A 113 12.02 -6.73 3.35
CA ALA A 113 11.42 -7.26 2.13
C ALA A 113 10.38 -8.34 2.44
N ASN A 114 10.62 -9.21 3.42
CA ASN A 114 9.67 -10.26 3.80
C ASN A 114 8.33 -9.69 4.29
N HIS A 115 8.36 -8.59 5.05
CA HIS A 115 7.13 -7.94 5.51
C HIS A 115 6.32 -7.39 4.34
N ILE A 116 6.96 -6.66 3.41
CA ILE A 116 6.30 -6.12 2.23
C ILE A 116 5.79 -7.25 1.31
N LEU A 117 6.59 -8.31 1.13
CA LEU A 117 6.20 -9.47 0.33
C LEU A 117 5.01 -10.22 0.96
N ALA A 118 4.92 -10.28 2.28
CA ALA A 118 3.76 -10.87 2.97
C ALA A 118 2.49 -10.08 2.68
N LEU A 119 2.53 -8.74 2.83
CA LEU A 119 1.39 -7.87 2.46
C LEU A 119 1.02 -8.01 0.98
N ALA A 120 2.01 -7.96 0.10
CA ALA A 120 1.81 -8.06 -1.34
C ALA A 120 1.24 -9.43 -1.76
N SER A 121 1.50 -10.51 -1.01
CA SER A 121 0.93 -11.83 -1.33
C SER A 121 -0.59 -11.89 -1.20
N HIS A 122 -1.19 -10.92 -0.51
CA HIS A 122 -2.64 -10.77 -0.37
C HIS A 122 -3.24 -9.75 -1.34
N MET A 123 -2.42 -9.09 -2.16
CA MET A 123 -2.88 -8.14 -3.17
C MET A 123 -3.37 -8.88 -4.43
N THR A 124 -4.43 -8.34 -5.03
CA THR A 124 -4.89 -8.71 -6.37
C THR A 124 -3.89 -8.26 -7.45
N PRO A 125 -3.96 -8.81 -8.67
CA PRO A 125 -3.08 -8.37 -9.77
C PRO A 125 -3.18 -6.87 -10.08
N MET A 126 -4.36 -6.27 -9.92
CA MET A 126 -4.56 -4.82 -10.10
C MET A 126 -3.86 -4.02 -9.01
N GLU A 127 -3.99 -4.45 -7.75
CA GLU A 127 -3.31 -3.81 -6.61
C GLU A 127 -1.79 -3.96 -6.72
N ILE A 128 -1.27 -5.08 -7.23
CA ILE A 128 0.16 -5.25 -7.50
C ILE A 128 0.65 -4.29 -8.59
N ALA A 129 -0.15 -4.08 -9.64
CA ALA A 129 0.20 -3.15 -10.70
C ALA A 129 0.21 -1.68 -10.21
N GLU A 130 -0.76 -1.32 -9.37
CA GLU A 130 -0.81 -0.03 -8.69
C GLU A 130 0.34 0.13 -7.69
N PHE A 131 0.62 -0.89 -6.88
CA PHE A 131 1.75 -0.88 -5.97
C PHE A 131 3.08 -0.68 -6.70
N LYS A 132 3.27 -1.37 -7.84
CA LYS A 132 4.44 -1.18 -8.71
C LYS A 132 4.55 0.26 -9.24
N SER A 133 3.45 0.88 -9.65
CA SER A 133 3.46 2.23 -10.22
C SER A 133 3.80 3.32 -9.21
N GLN A 134 3.50 3.09 -7.93
CA GLN A 134 3.84 3.98 -6.82
C GLN A 134 5.24 3.72 -6.24
N CYS A 135 5.83 2.56 -6.51
CA CYS A 135 7.11 2.15 -5.95
C CYS A 135 8.29 2.82 -6.66
N ASN A 136 9.32 3.21 -5.90
CA ASN A 136 10.59 3.58 -6.51
C ASN A 136 11.17 2.37 -7.29
N PRO A 137 11.68 2.54 -8.52
CA PRO A 137 12.27 1.47 -9.32
C PRO A 137 13.30 0.60 -8.58
N VAL A 138 14.15 1.21 -7.74
CA VAL A 138 15.19 0.53 -6.95
C VAL A 138 14.56 -0.34 -5.86
N VAL A 139 13.55 0.20 -5.17
CA VAL A 139 12.76 -0.54 -4.16
C VAL A 139 12.06 -1.73 -4.81
N TRP A 140 11.41 -1.51 -5.96
CA TRP A 140 10.76 -2.59 -6.70
C TRP A 140 11.74 -3.69 -7.12
N ALA A 141 12.89 -3.31 -7.68
CA ALA A 141 13.94 -4.28 -8.04
C ALA A 141 14.44 -5.06 -6.81
N ALA A 142 14.58 -4.42 -5.64
CA ALA A 142 14.95 -5.09 -4.40
C ALA A 142 13.89 -6.08 -3.90
N LEU A 143 12.60 -5.75 -4.04
CA LEU A 143 11.50 -6.66 -3.72
C LEU A 143 11.47 -7.87 -4.65
N VAL A 144 11.59 -7.64 -5.97
CA VAL A 144 11.72 -8.72 -6.96
C VAL A 144 12.93 -9.59 -6.66
N PHE A 145 14.09 -8.99 -6.38
CA PHE A 145 15.32 -9.72 -6.02
C PHE A 145 15.12 -10.59 -4.78
N SER A 146 14.42 -10.07 -3.78
CA SER A 146 14.13 -10.81 -2.54
C SER A 146 13.21 -12.01 -2.77
N ASN A 147 12.38 -11.98 -3.81
CA ASN A 147 11.53 -13.08 -4.24
C ASN A 147 12.25 -14.06 -5.21
N ILE A 148 13.43 -13.72 -5.72
CA ILE A 148 14.23 -14.62 -6.54
C ILE A 148 14.94 -15.64 -5.65
N ARG A 149 15.06 -16.88 -6.14
CA ARG A 149 15.83 -17.94 -5.50
C ARG A 149 17.26 -17.48 -5.21
N LYS A 150 17.64 -17.53 -3.93
CA LYS A 150 18.96 -17.12 -3.45
C LYS A 150 20.04 -18.06 -4.00
N THR A 151 21.06 -17.48 -4.60
CA THR A 151 22.30 -18.16 -4.99
C THR A 151 23.46 -17.24 -4.62
N SER A 152 24.64 -17.79 -4.34
CA SER A 152 25.84 -16.99 -4.02
C SER A 152 26.31 -16.11 -5.18
N THR A 153 25.85 -16.40 -6.40
CA THR A 153 26.23 -15.67 -7.62
C THR A 153 25.30 -14.51 -7.94
N HIS A 154 24.11 -14.44 -7.35
CA HIS A 154 23.16 -13.36 -7.60
C HIS A 154 23.42 -12.20 -6.64
N VAL A 155 23.92 -11.09 -7.17
CA VAL A 155 24.07 -9.82 -6.44
C VAL A 155 23.25 -8.78 -7.17
N LEU A 156 22.37 -8.09 -6.44
CA LEU A 156 21.63 -6.95 -6.95
C LEU A 156 22.57 -5.74 -7.01
N MET A 157 22.73 -5.16 -8.19
CA MET A 157 23.44 -3.90 -8.43
C MET A 157 22.44 -2.92 -9.03
N ASP A 158 21.94 -2.00 -8.19
CA ASP A 158 20.88 -1.07 -8.58
C ASP A 158 19.63 -1.80 -9.10
N LEU A 159 19.37 -1.76 -10.42
CA LEU A 159 18.21 -2.40 -11.06
C LEU A 159 18.52 -3.76 -11.71
N THR A 160 19.76 -4.27 -11.60
CA THR A 160 20.22 -5.44 -12.34
C THR A 160 20.82 -6.55 -11.47
N ILE A 161 20.73 -7.79 -11.96
CA ILE A 161 21.52 -8.93 -11.48
C ILE A 161 22.47 -9.31 -12.61
N GLY A 162 23.76 -9.01 -12.44
CA GLY A 162 24.71 -9.06 -13.55
C GLY A 162 24.26 -8.14 -14.69
N LYS A 163 23.95 -8.71 -15.86
CA LYS A 163 23.49 -7.97 -17.06
C LYS A 163 21.97 -7.92 -17.22
N VAL A 164 21.21 -8.50 -16.28
CA VAL A 164 19.76 -8.68 -16.40
C VAL A 164 19.05 -7.60 -15.60
N LYS A 165 18.31 -6.71 -16.26
CA LYS A 165 17.45 -5.73 -15.62
C LYS A 165 16.18 -6.42 -15.10
N ILE A 166 15.86 -6.25 -13.81
CA ILE A 166 14.76 -6.96 -13.15
C ILE A 166 13.60 -6.06 -12.73
N VAL A 167 13.72 -4.74 -12.86
CA VAL A 167 12.65 -3.80 -12.46
C VAL A 167 11.33 -4.05 -13.21
N ASP A 168 11.42 -4.57 -14.43
CA ASP A 168 10.25 -4.83 -15.27
C ASP A 168 9.61 -6.19 -14.96
N TRP A 169 10.21 -6.99 -14.08
CA TRP A 169 9.68 -8.31 -13.72
C TRP A 169 8.47 -8.18 -12.79
N ASP A 170 7.64 -9.23 -12.79
CA ASP A 170 6.52 -9.39 -11.86
C ASP A 170 7.05 -9.58 -10.44
N LEU A 171 6.27 -9.23 -9.41
CA LEU A 171 6.69 -9.53 -8.04
C LEU A 171 6.53 -11.03 -7.74
N PHE A 172 5.36 -11.58 -8.11
CA PHE A 172 5.01 -12.99 -8.00
C PHE A 172 4.88 -13.60 -9.40
N PRO A 173 5.91 -14.31 -9.89
CA PRO A 173 5.89 -14.81 -11.25
C PRO A 173 4.93 -15.98 -11.42
N SER A 174 4.29 -16.02 -12.58
CA SER A 174 3.54 -17.20 -13.00
C SER A 174 4.47 -18.34 -13.42
N PRO A 175 4.16 -19.59 -13.08
CA PRO A 175 4.89 -20.74 -13.58
C PRO A 175 4.73 -20.85 -15.11
N CYS A 176 5.78 -21.25 -15.81
CA CYS A 176 5.68 -21.60 -17.22
C CYS A 176 4.82 -22.87 -17.36
N ILE A 177 3.89 -22.87 -18.34
CA ILE A 177 3.02 -24.02 -18.66
C ILE A 177 3.84 -25.30 -18.85
N THR A 178 5.01 -25.19 -19.49
CA THR A 178 5.97 -26.28 -19.63
C THR A 178 7.34 -25.80 -19.16
N LYS A 179 8.03 -26.59 -18.33
CA LYS A 179 9.41 -26.26 -17.93
C LYS A 179 10.33 -26.34 -19.15
N CYS A 180 11.19 -25.33 -19.34
CA CYS A 180 12.23 -25.39 -20.38
C CYS A 180 13.24 -26.50 -20.07
N SER A 181 13.99 -26.96 -21.07
CA SER A 181 14.95 -28.07 -20.90
C SER A 181 16.02 -27.76 -19.86
N ASN A 182 16.50 -26.51 -19.77
CA ASN A 182 17.48 -26.08 -18.78
C ASN A 182 16.94 -26.23 -17.35
N CYS A 183 15.74 -25.70 -17.08
CA CYS A 183 15.11 -25.80 -15.76
C CYS A 183 14.75 -27.26 -15.41
N LYS A 184 14.35 -28.07 -16.40
CA LYS A 184 14.09 -29.51 -16.22
C LYS A 184 15.37 -30.26 -15.84
N GLN A 185 16.47 -30.02 -16.55
CA GLN A 185 17.75 -30.68 -16.31
C GLN A 185 18.35 -30.29 -14.96
N LYS A 186 18.19 -29.03 -14.55
CA LYS A 186 18.70 -28.52 -13.26
C LYS A 186 17.73 -28.72 -12.09
N CYS A 187 16.55 -29.30 -12.32
CA CYS A 187 15.52 -29.49 -11.31
C CYS A 187 15.15 -28.18 -10.59
N HIS A 188 14.93 -27.10 -11.34
CA HIS A 188 14.49 -25.81 -10.80
C HIS A 188 13.05 -25.48 -11.23
N GLU A 189 12.45 -24.51 -10.56
CA GLU A 189 11.20 -23.92 -11.03
C GLU A 189 11.43 -23.16 -12.33
N CYS A 190 10.44 -23.22 -13.23
CA CYS A 190 10.47 -22.47 -14.48
C CYS A 190 9.36 -21.45 -14.40
N GLN A 191 9.75 -20.19 -14.20
CA GLN A 191 8.84 -19.08 -13.93
C GLN A 191 9.04 -17.97 -14.97
N LEU A 192 7.96 -17.28 -15.33
CA LEU A 192 8.02 -16.14 -16.25
C LEU A 192 8.66 -14.92 -15.57
N GLN A 193 9.29 -14.05 -16.39
CA GLN A 193 9.81 -12.77 -15.89
C GLN A 193 8.67 -11.77 -15.71
N ALA A 194 7.91 -11.58 -16.79
CA ALA A 194 6.71 -10.77 -16.92
C ALA A 194 5.86 -11.33 -18.07
N LEU A 195 4.61 -10.87 -18.20
CA LEU A 195 3.75 -11.20 -19.34
C LEU A 195 4.41 -10.79 -20.67
N GLY A 196 4.31 -11.65 -21.68
CA GLY A 196 4.88 -11.41 -23.02
C GLY A 196 6.39 -11.72 -23.17
N ILE A 197 7.12 -11.95 -22.07
CA ILE A 197 8.55 -12.27 -22.13
C ILE A 197 8.77 -13.78 -22.36
N GLN A 198 9.45 -14.14 -23.44
CA GLN A 198 9.64 -15.54 -23.83
C GLN A 198 10.64 -16.33 -22.98
N LYS A 199 11.49 -15.63 -22.22
CA LYS A 199 12.59 -16.23 -21.45
C LYS A 199 12.16 -16.41 -20.00
N CYS A 200 12.36 -17.59 -19.41
CA CYS A 200 12.11 -17.78 -17.97
C CYS A 200 13.16 -17.06 -17.11
N ARG A 201 12.83 -16.78 -15.84
CA ARG A 201 13.72 -16.09 -14.89
C ARG A 201 15.09 -16.74 -14.79
N GLU A 202 15.13 -18.05 -14.53
CA GLU A 202 16.39 -18.79 -14.36
C GLU A 202 17.28 -18.70 -15.60
N CYS A 203 16.73 -18.94 -16.80
CA CYS A 203 17.52 -18.77 -18.02
C CYS A 203 17.99 -17.32 -18.21
N ALA A 204 17.19 -16.33 -17.81
CA ALA A 204 17.58 -14.93 -17.86
C ALA A 204 18.80 -14.66 -16.98
N LEU A 205 18.72 -15.04 -15.70
CA LEU A 205 19.79 -14.86 -14.71
C LEU A 205 21.10 -15.55 -15.12
N PHE A 206 21.02 -16.79 -15.63
CA PHE A 206 22.18 -17.52 -16.12
C PHE A 206 22.63 -17.12 -17.53
N GLN A 207 21.96 -16.14 -18.17
CA GLN A 207 22.23 -15.67 -19.53
C GLN A 207 22.22 -16.80 -20.58
N LEU A 208 21.43 -17.86 -20.35
CA LEU A 208 21.28 -18.99 -21.25
C LEU A 208 20.18 -18.74 -22.27
N SER A 209 20.25 -19.35 -23.45
CA SER A 209 19.08 -19.44 -24.34
C SER A 209 17.97 -20.22 -23.64
N CYS A 210 16.73 -19.73 -23.68
CA CYS A 210 15.56 -20.44 -23.14
C CYS A 210 14.85 -21.15 -24.29
N PRO A 211 15.07 -22.47 -24.49
CA PRO A 211 14.38 -23.21 -25.53
C PRO A 211 12.89 -23.16 -25.23
N LYS A 212 12.15 -22.54 -26.17
CA LYS A 212 10.80 -22.01 -25.98
C LYS A 212 9.90 -23.01 -25.25
N PRO A 213 9.33 -22.66 -24.09
CA PRO A 213 8.07 -23.26 -23.68
C PRO A 213 7.05 -22.91 -24.76
N LYS A 214 6.39 -23.90 -25.37
CA LYS A 214 5.28 -23.65 -26.30
C LYS A 214 4.16 -22.99 -25.51
N HIS A 215 4.15 -21.66 -25.46
CA HIS A 215 3.01 -20.91 -24.96
C HIS A 215 1.91 -21.03 -26.00
N ILE A 216 1.00 -21.99 -25.82
CA ILE A 216 -0.33 -21.87 -26.39
C ILE A 216 -1.03 -20.82 -25.53
N LEU A 217 -0.78 -19.55 -25.82
CA LEU A 217 -1.84 -18.57 -25.60
C LEU A 217 -2.92 -18.99 -26.58
N ASN A 218 -4.08 -19.42 -26.07
CA ASN A 218 -5.29 -19.49 -26.88
C ASN A 218 -5.56 -18.08 -27.37
N THR A 219 -5.02 -17.74 -28.53
CA THR A 219 -5.48 -16.62 -29.33
C THR A 219 -6.90 -16.96 -29.74
N ALA A 220 -7.87 -16.14 -29.33
CA ALA A 220 -9.18 -16.11 -29.94
C ALA A 220 -9.03 -15.93 -31.48
N PRO A 221 -10.01 -16.36 -32.30
CA PRO A 221 -9.84 -16.40 -33.75
C PRO A 221 -9.64 -15.00 -34.32
N SER A 222 -8.48 -14.80 -34.96
CA SER A 222 -8.21 -13.88 -36.07
C SER A 222 -9.09 -12.61 -36.16
N LEU A 223 -8.59 -11.50 -35.62
CA LEU A 223 -8.82 -10.19 -36.22
C LEU A 223 -7.59 -9.85 -37.05
N GLN A 224 -7.83 -9.57 -38.33
CA GLN A 224 -6.85 -9.22 -39.34
C GLN A 224 -5.95 -8.08 -38.83
N GLU A 225 -4.63 -8.29 -38.97
CA GLU A 225 -3.64 -7.20 -38.93
C GLU A 225 -3.99 -6.21 -40.05
N VAL A 226 -4.58 -5.09 -39.67
CA VAL A 226 -4.60 -3.88 -40.47
C VAL A 226 -3.41 -3.06 -40.02
N ASP A 227 -2.40 -2.98 -40.89
CA ASP A 227 -1.27 -2.05 -40.76
C ASP A 227 -1.83 -0.63 -40.58
N HIS A 228 -1.72 -0.08 -39.37
CA HIS A 228 -2.13 1.29 -39.07
C HIS A 228 -0.94 2.12 -38.57
N PRO A 229 -0.56 3.19 -39.29
CA PRO A 229 0.54 4.06 -38.92
C PRO A 229 0.09 5.01 -37.80
N LEU A 230 0.12 4.55 -36.54
CA LEU A 230 -0.32 5.33 -35.39
C LEU A 230 0.68 5.39 -34.23
N ASP A 231 1.98 5.18 -34.46
CA ASP A 231 2.98 5.19 -33.37
C ASP A 231 3.60 6.56 -33.04
N LYS A 232 3.08 7.67 -33.58
CA LYS A 232 3.61 9.02 -33.30
C LYS A 232 2.64 9.96 -32.56
N LYS A 233 1.41 9.54 -32.28
CA LYS A 233 0.39 10.44 -31.68
C LYS A 233 0.19 10.25 -30.17
N TRP A 234 0.49 9.07 -29.63
CA TRP A 234 0.31 8.77 -28.21
C TRP A 234 1.31 9.49 -27.30
N LYS A 235 2.52 9.77 -27.80
CA LYS A 235 3.58 10.44 -27.03
C LYS A 235 3.25 11.89 -26.62
N ARG A 236 2.35 12.58 -27.33
CA ARG A 236 1.97 13.96 -27.01
C ARG A 236 0.83 14.07 -26.00
N MET A 237 -0.03 13.05 -25.86
CA MET A 237 -1.15 13.13 -24.91
C MET A 237 -0.68 12.94 -23.47
N ASP A 238 0.29 12.04 -23.23
CA ASP A 238 0.88 11.82 -21.90
C ASP A 238 1.63 13.05 -21.39
N GLU A 239 2.29 13.82 -22.26
CA GLU A 239 3.00 15.05 -21.86
C GLU A 239 2.02 16.14 -21.37
N THR A 240 0.86 16.31 -22.00
CA THR A 240 -0.16 17.28 -21.54
C THR A 240 -0.82 16.85 -20.23
N VAL A 241 -1.08 15.54 -20.06
CA VAL A 241 -1.68 15.02 -18.82
C VAL A 241 -0.71 15.19 -17.64
N MET A 242 0.57 14.88 -17.85
CA MET A 242 1.62 15.07 -16.83
C MET A 242 1.81 16.55 -16.46
N MET A 243 1.72 17.46 -17.43
CA MET A 243 1.90 18.89 -17.16
C MET A 243 0.73 19.49 -16.34
N TRP A 244 -0.50 19.05 -16.59
CA TRP A 244 -1.66 19.48 -15.80
C TRP A 244 -1.60 18.97 -14.35
N GLN A 245 -1.15 17.72 -14.16
CA GLN A 245 -0.93 17.16 -12.81
C GLN A 245 0.14 17.93 -12.04
N LEU A 246 1.22 18.35 -12.72
CA LEU A 246 2.27 19.19 -12.15
C LEU A 246 1.76 20.56 -11.72
N ASP A 247 0.92 21.21 -12.53
CA ASP A 247 0.32 22.50 -12.18
C ASP A 247 -0.65 22.39 -10.99
N MET A 248 -1.45 21.32 -10.92
CA MET A 248 -2.29 21.07 -9.74
C MET A 248 -1.44 20.88 -8.48
N LEU A 249 -0.40 20.05 -8.54
CA LEU A 249 0.48 19.81 -7.40
C LEU A 249 1.18 21.10 -6.94
N LYS A 250 1.56 21.97 -7.88
CA LYS A 250 2.16 23.27 -7.59
C LYS A 250 1.18 24.20 -6.87
N ASN A 251 -0.09 24.20 -7.27
CA ASN A 251 -1.14 24.97 -6.60
C ASN A 251 -1.41 24.44 -5.18
N ASP A 252 -1.42 23.12 -5.00
CA ASP A 252 -1.59 22.50 -3.67
C ASP A 252 -0.44 22.84 -2.73
N ILE A 253 0.81 22.80 -3.23
CA ILE A 253 2.00 23.21 -2.46
C ILE A 253 1.91 24.68 -2.02
N GLU A 254 1.48 25.58 -2.91
CA GLU A 254 1.34 27.00 -2.59
C GLU A 254 0.22 27.24 -1.57
N ALA A 255 -0.92 26.54 -1.70
CA ALA A 255 -2.01 26.60 -0.72
C ALA A 255 -1.57 26.10 0.67
N LEU A 256 -0.78 25.01 0.71
CA LEU A 256 -0.24 24.48 1.96
C LEU A 256 0.73 25.46 2.61
N ARG A 257 1.60 26.10 1.81
CA ARG A 257 2.55 27.12 2.27
C ARG A 257 1.82 28.30 2.90
N ILE A 258 0.80 28.86 2.24
CA ILE A 258 -0.01 29.96 2.76
C ILE A 258 -0.65 29.57 4.10
N THR A 259 -1.16 28.34 4.21
CA THR A 259 -1.78 27.83 5.44
C THR A 259 -0.77 27.73 6.59
N ILE A 260 0.45 27.25 6.31
CA ILE A 260 1.53 27.17 7.32
C ILE A 260 1.96 28.56 7.78
N GLU A 261 2.11 29.52 6.86
CA GLU A 261 2.47 30.90 7.17
C GLU A 261 1.40 31.56 8.07
N LEU A 262 0.11 31.35 7.76
CA LEU A 262 -1.01 31.85 8.56
C LEU A 262 -1.01 31.25 9.98
N ASN A 263 -0.85 29.93 10.09
CA ASN A 263 -0.82 29.23 11.38
C ASN A 263 0.39 29.66 12.22
N THR A 264 1.54 29.88 11.59
CA THR A 264 2.74 30.38 12.26
C THR A 264 2.53 31.80 12.81
N ALA A 265 1.86 32.66 12.05
CA ALA A 265 1.52 34.01 12.49
C ALA A 265 0.53 33.99 13.68
N THR A 266 -0.49 33.14 13.62
CA THR A 266 -1.46 32.94 14.71
C THR A 266 -0.77 32.42 15.97
N TYR A 267 0.13 31.44 15.84
CA TYR A 267 0.90 30.91 16.96
C TYR A 267 1.78 31.98 17.61
N LYS A 268 2.45 32.82 16.82
CA LYS A 268 3.25 33.94 17.35
C LYS A 268 2.40 34.94 18.14
N LYS A 269 1.20 35.28 17.65
CA LYS A 269 0.26 36.17 18.37
C LYS A 269 -0.20 35.57 19.70
N LEU A 270 -0.54 34.29 19.70
CA LEU A 270 -0.93 33.57 20.92
C LEU A 270 0.23 33.57 21.90
N LYS A 271 1.45 33.23 21.45
CA LYS A 271 2.64 33.22 22.30
C LYS A 271 2.90 34.59 22.96
N SER A 272 2.82 35.68 22.20
CA SER A 272 3.00 37.04 22.74
C SER A 272 1.90 37.50 23.70
N ALA A 273 0.74 36.83 23.72
CA ALA A 273 -0.33 37.16 24.67
C ALA A 273 -0.15 36.50 26.03
N PHE A 274 0.73 35.49 26.12
CA PHE A 274 1.04 34.75 27.35
C PHE A 274 2.43 35.10 27.93
N GLU A 275 3.21 35.93 27.25
CA GLU A 275 4.46 36.54 27.74
C GLU A 275 4.19 37.96 28.28
#